data_AF-A0A0T5X902-F1
#
_entry.id   AF-A0A0T5X902-F1
#
_cell.length_a   1.000
_cell.length_b   1.000
_cell.length_c   1.000
_cell.angle_alpha   90.00
_cell.angle_beta   90.00
_cell.angle_gamma   90.00
#
_symmetry.space_group_name_H-M   'P 1'
#
loop_
_entity.id
_entity.type
_entity.pdbx_description
1 polymer ?
#
loop_
_entity_poly.entity_id
_entity_poly.type
_entity_poly.pdbx_seq_one_letter_code
_entity_poly.pdbx_strand_id
1 'polypeptide(L)'
;MTQRNTCEEVKKLLDMANSTDNHEEATRLANKVLELAPTNCEALLLLADNAISDGDMEKNRFYLNRIIENYEKGQSKDNTRDTEDANDEIYLSALERLAFSLSFDDRHEEAMSVAQKLLEIDVEGKTTAKDTIYRSLLMMDRYREILEMICQEENPSAVALHAKAIALYQLDGMSWNSYEALVSALEGDPDAPFYALGIWDEPEEPDEEEVQSMLTALYIVEPWAKSDELIDWITHITIAFGFFTQRLPEDFLQVMELSETGSMARQELDELKEIIDEMQKVEAVRDHDFKGIDRIVFDALRFRRKY
;
A
#
# COMPACT_ATOMS: atom_id res chain seq x y z
N MET A 1 -37.02 28.46 -9.84
CA MET A 1 -37.23 27.04 -9.52
C MET A 1 -37.39 26.90 -8.02
N THR A 2 -38.26 26.01 -7.56
CA THR A 2 -38.37 25.62 -6.14
C THR A 2 -37.19 24.74 -5.75
N GLN A 3 -36.70 24.85 -4.51
CA GLN A 3 -35.55 24.08 -3.98
C GLN A 3 -35.72 22.56 -4.18
N ARG A 4 -36.96 22.06 -4.10
CA ARG A 4 -37.31 20.66 -4.38
C ARG A 4 -37.06 20.22 -5.83
N ASN A 5 -37.30 21.10 -6.81
CA ASN A 5 -37.05 20.77 -8.23
C ASN A 5 -35.54 20.71 -8.50
N THR A 6 -34.75 21.55 -7.83
CA THR A 6 -33.29 21.54 -7.95
C THR A 6 -32.69 20.25 -7.38
N CYS A 7 -33.18 19.75 -6.24
CA CYS A 7 -32.73 18.46 -5.68
C CYS A 7 -33.04 17.27 -6.61
N GLU A 8 -34.24 17.22 -7.20
CA GLU A 8 -34.62 16.16 -8.14
C GLU A 8 -33.78 16.21 -9.43
N GLU A 9 -33.46 17.42 -9.93
CA GLU A 9 -32.61 17.61 -11.10
C GLU A 9 -31.15 17.21 -10.83
N VAL A 10 -30.58 17.60 -9.68
CA VAL A 10 -29.24 17.19 -9.26
C VAL A 10 -29.13 15.67 -9.19
N LYS A 11 -30.07 15.00 -8.54
CA LYS A 11 -30.07 13.53 -8.44
C LYS A 11 -30.08 12.87 -9.81
N LYS A 12 -30.96 13.33 -10.71
CA LYS A 12 -31.05 12.78 -12.06
C LYS A 12 -29.74 12.96 -12.85
N LEU A 13 -29.07 14.10 -12.70
CA LEU A 13 -27.79 14.35 -13.37
C LEU A 13 -26.68 13.46 -12.82
N LEU A 14 -26.64 13.22 -11.50
CA LEU A 14 -25.69 12.30 -10.87
C LEU A 14 -25.93 10.85 -11.30
N ASP A 15 -27.19 10.39 -11.27
CA ASP A 15 -27.54 9.04 -11.76
C ASP A 15 -27.08 8.83 -13.21
N MET A 16 -27.23 9.86 -14.07
CA MET A 16 -26.74 9.83 -15.45
C MET A 16 -25.22 9.84 -15.55
N ALA A 17 -24.54 10.60 -14.69
CA ALA A 17 -23.07 10.68 -14.68
C ALA A 17 -22.43 9.36 -14.20
N ASN A 18 -23.02 8.72 -13.19
CA ASN A 18 -22.56 7.44 -12.66
C ASN A 18 -22.83 6.27 -13.63
N SER A 19 -23.83 6.38 -14.50
CA SER A 19 -24.24 5.31 -15.42
C SER A 19 -23.59 5.38 -16.80
N THR A 20 -22.77 6.39 -17.09
CA THR A 20 -22.18 6.55 -18.42
C THR A 20 -20.74 6.04 -18.44
N ASP A 21 -20.41 5.23 -19.46
CA ASP A 21 -19.04 4.79 -19.73
C ASP A 21 -18.20 5.87 -20.45
N ASN A 22 -18.82 7.01 -20.81
CA ASN A 22 -18.13 8.10 -21.49
C ASN A 22 -17.67 9.15 -20.48
N HIS A 23 -16.36 9.19 -20.29
CA HIS A 23 -15.66 10.09 -19.40
C HIS A 23 -15.94 11.59 -19.64
N GLU A 24 -15.99 12.03 -20.90
CA GLU A 24 -16.29 13.42 -21.25
C GLU A 24 -17.74 13.79 -20.87
N GLU A 25 -18.67 12.86 -21.06
CA GLU A 25 -20.07 13.04 -20.71
C GLU A 25 -20.27 13.05 -19.19
N ALA A 26 -19.60 12.15 -18.45
CA ALA A 26 -19.59 12.15 -16.99
C ALA A 26 -19.10 13.50 -16.44
N THR A 27 -17.97 13.99 -16.98
CA THR A 27 -17.42 15.32 -16.64
C THR A 27 -18.40 16.45 -16.94
N ARG A 28 -19.06 16.41 -18.10
CA ARG A 28 -20.05 17.43 -18.50
C ARG A 28 -21.28 17.43 -17.58
N LEU A 29 -21.72 16.26 -17.13
CA LEU A 29 -22.85 16.09 -16.22
C LEU A 29 -22.50 16.54 -14.80
N ALA A 30 -21.34 16.14 -14.28
CA ALA A 30 -20.84 16.58 -12.97
C ALA A 30 -20.68 18.10 -12.90
N ASN A 31 -20.15 18.75 -13.93
CA ASN A 31 -20.07 20.22 -13.98
C ASN A 31 -21.46 20.89 -13.95
N LYS A 32 -22.47 20.32 -14.63
CA LYS A 32 -23.86 20.82 -14.54
C LYS A 32 -24.44 20.67 -13.13
N VAL A 33 -24.10 19.59 -12.43
CA VAL A 33 -24.48 19.45 -11.01
C VAL A 33 -23.87 20.57 -10.19
N LEU A 34 -22.59 20.90 -10.40
CA LEU A 34 -21.91 21.98 -9.67
C LEU A 34 -22.44 23.39 -10.02
N GLU A 35 -22.98 23.61 -11.21
CA GLU A 35 -23.69 24.86 -11.53
C GLU A 35 -24.97 25.03 -10.67
N LEU A 36 -25.67 23.93 -10.38
CA LEU A 36 -26.89 23.92 -9.58
C LEU A 36 -26.62 23.83 -8.06
N ALA A 37 -25.60 23.07 -7.68
CA ALA A 37 -25.20 22.77 -6.32
C ALA A 37 -23.65 22.81 -6.18
N PRO A 38 -23.05 24.01 -6.00
CA PRO A 38 -21.59 24.21 -6.07
C PRO A 38 -20.75 23.47 -5.01
N THR A 39 -21.40 22.91 -3.99
CA THR A 39 -20.75 22.19 -2.87
C THR A 39 -21.11 20.69 -2.87
N ASN A 40 -21.72 20.18 -3.95
CA ASN A 40 -22.09 18.77 -4.04
C ASN A 40 -20.82 17.88 -4.08
N CYS A 41 -20.60 17.09 -3.04
CA CYS A 41 -19.39 16.28 -2.88
C CYS A 41 -19.30 15.13 -3.89
N GLU A 42 -20.42 14.53 -4.27
CA GLU A 42 -20.46 13.43 -5.25
C GLU A 42 -20.00 13.89 -6.64
N ALA A 43 -20.49 15.04 -7.11
CA ALA A 43 -20.03 15.63 -8.38
C ALA A 43 -18.55 16.05 -8.33
N LEU A 44 -18.06 16.54 -7.20
CA LEU A 44 -16.64 16.84 -7.03
C LEU A 44 -15.79 15.55 -7.06
N LEU A 45 -16.28 14.46 -6.45
CA LEU A 45 -15.58 13.17 -6.43
C LEU A 45 -15.47 12.59 -7.84
N LEU A 46 -16.56 12.63 -8.61
CA LEU A 46 -16.56 12.24 -10.02
C LEU A 46 -15.53 13.02 -10.85
N LEU A 47 -15.42 14.34 -10.62
CA LEU A 47 -14.41 15.15 -11.30
C LEU A 47 -12.98 14.84 -10.82
N ALA A 48 -12.81 14.48 -9.55
CA ALA A 48 -11.52 14.05 -9.02
C ALA A 48 -11.05 12.74 -9.67
N ASP A 49 -11.94 11.76 -9.78
CA ASP A 49 -11.66 10.47 -10.42
C ASP A 49 -11.39 10.63 -11.90
N ASN A 50 -12.16 11.52 -12.54
CA ASN A 50 -11.94 11.79 -13.95
C ASN A 50 -10.56 12.42 -14.22
N ALA A 51 -10.12 13.32 -13.34
CA ALA A 51 -8.80 13.92 -13.45
C ALA A 51 -7.66 12.89 -13.36
N ILE A 52 -7.86 11.73 -12.69
CA ILE A 52 -6.88 10.64 -12.67
C ILE A 52 -6.74 10.02 -14.07
N SER A 53 -7.86 9.71 -14.74
CA SER A 53 -7.80 9.15 -16.11
C SER A 53 -7.14 10.10 -17.11
N ASP A 54 -7.30 11.41 -16.90
CA ASP A 54 -6.66 12.45 -17.71
C ASP A 54 -5.16 12.65 -17.37
N GLY A 55 -4.65 12.00 -16.31
CA GLY A 55 -3.29 12.21 -15.80
C GLY A 55 -3.06 13.56 -15.12
N ASP A 56 -4.13 14.26 -14.71
CA ASP A 56 -4.10 15.59 -14.10
C ASP A 56 -4.23 15.51 -12.57
N MET A 57 -3.13 15.13 -11.92
CA MET A 57 -3.09 14.96 -10.46
C MET A 57 -3.28 16.28 -9.69
N GLU A 58 -2.97 17.43 -10.30
CA GLU A 58 -3.25 18.73 -9.70
C GLU A 58 -4.76 19.00 -9.62
N LYS A 59 -5.51 18.75 -10.70
CA LYS A 59 -6.98 18.85 -10.69
C LYS A 59 -7.62 17.83 -9.76
N ASN A 60 -7.12 16.59 -9.74
CA ASN A 60 -7.57 15.58 -8.80
C ASN A 60 -7.50 16.11 -7.36
N ARG A 61 -6.33 16.56 -6.92
CA ARG A 61 -6.14 17.13 -5.57
C ARG A 61 -6.95 18.40 -5.33
N PHE A 62 -7.14 19.24 -6.36
CA PHE A 62 -8.00 20.42 -6.25
C PHE A 62 -9.43 20.02 -5.86
N TYR A 63 -10.04 19.05 -6.56
CA TYR A 63 -11.40 18.62 -6.26
C TYR A 63 -11.52 17.92 -4.90
N LEU A 64 -10.55 17.06 -4.54
CA LEU A 64 -10.50 16.41 -3.22
C LEU A 64 -10.43 17.44 -2.08
N ASN A 65 -9.57 18.45 -2.19
CA ASN A 65 -9.50 19.54 -1.21
C ASN A 65 -10.82 20.29 -1.11
N ARG A 66 -11.54 20.51 -2.21
CA ARG A 66 -12.85 21.17 -2.17
C ARG A 66 -13.90 20.35 -1.44
N ILE A 67 -13.89 19.02 -1.57
CA ILE A 67 -14.77 18.12 -0.80
C ILE A 67 -14.52 18.30 0.70
N ILE A 68 -13.25 18.17 1.10
CA ILE A 68 -12.77 18.30 2.49
C ILE A 68 -13.18 19.66 3.07
N GLU A 69 -12.89 20.75 2.36
CA GLU A 69 -13.26 22.10 2.80
C GLU A 69 -14.78 22.30 2.94
N ASN A 70 -15.56 21.80 1.98
CA ASN A 70 -17.02 21.96 2.00
C ASN A 70 -17.61 21.21 3.20
N TYR A 71 -17.13 20.00 3.44
CA TYR A 71 -17.55 19.17 4.55
C TYR A 71 -17.25 19.84 5.91
N GLU A 72 -16.02 20.32 6.10
CA GLU A 72 -15.60 20.96 7.36
C GLU A 72 -16.28 22.30 7.62
N LYS A 73 -16.53 23.10 6.57
CA LYS A 73 -17.33 24.32 6.69
C LYS A 73 -18.77 24.01 7.10
N GLY A 74 -19.32 22.88 6.63
CA GLY A 74 -20.64 22.37 7.02
C GLY A 74 -20.70 21.94 8.49
N GLN A 75 -19.70 21.18 8.95
CA GLN A 75 -19.55 20.72 10.34
C GLN A 75 -19.59 21.86 11.36
N SER A 76 -18.98 23.01 11.03
CA SER A 76 -18.96 24.18 11.92
C SER A 76 -20.34 24.77 12.25
N LYS A 77 -21.40 24.33 11.56
CA LYS A 77 -22.77 24.87 11.68
C LYS A 77 -23.77 23.93 12.35
N ASP A 78 -23.51 22.62 12.45
CA ASP A 78 -24.47 21.65 13.01
C ASP A 78 -23.75 20.65 13.93
N ASN A 79 -23.98 20.77 15.25
CA ASN A 79 -23.34 19.96 16.30
C ASN A 79 -24.04 18.60 16.54
N THR A 80 -24.89 18.15 15.62
CA THR A 80 -25.65 16.90 15.75
C THR A 80 -25.46 16.05 14.49
N ARG A 81 -24.50 15.13 14.52
CA ARG A 81 -24.32 14.11 13.48
C ARG A 81 -25.29 12.96 13.72
N ASP A 82 -26.04 12.58 12.68
CA ASP A 82 -26.44 11.19 12.46
C ASP A 82 -25.29 10.51 11.71
N THR A 83 -24.82 9.36 12.21
CA THR A 83 -23.58 8.68 11.81
C THR A 83 -23.66 7.89 10.48
N GLU A 84 -24.61 8.23 9.60
CA GLU A 84 -24.87 7.52 8.34
C GLU A 84 -25.17 8.50 7.18
N ASP A 85 -24.53 9.68 7.15
CA ASP A 85 -24.61 10.57 5.99
C ASP A 85 -23.64 10.11 4.89
N ALA A 86 -24.13 9.98 3.65
CA ALA A 86 -23.30 9.66 2.48
C ALA A 86 -22.13 10.66 2.29
N ASN A 87 -22.26 11.88 2.84
CA ASN A 87 -21.18 12.85 2.84
C ASN A 87 -20.00 12.45 3.75
N ASP A 88 -20.22 11.65 4.80
CA ASP A 88 -19.18 11.20 5.71
C ASP A 88 -18.26 10.19 4.99
N GLU A 89 -18.85 9.26 4.24
CA GLU A 89 -18.11 8.30 3.41
C GLU A 89 -17.30 9.02 2.31
N ILE A 90 -17.92 9.97 1.60
CA ILE A 90 -17.23 10.75 0.57
C ILE A 90 -16.09 11.58 1.17
N TYR A 91 -16.27 12.12 2.38
CA TYR A 91 -15.22 12.86 3.07
C TYR A 91 -14.05 11.98 3.49
N LEU A 92 -14.30 10.80 4.06
CA LEU A 92 -13.26 9.83 4.38
C LEU A 92 -12.50 9.39 3.12
N SER A 93 -13.23 9.07 2.05
CA SER A 93 -12.64 8.71 0.76
C SER A 93 -11.79 9.85 0.19
N ALA A 94 -12.24 11.10 0.32
CA ALA A 94 -11.49 12.26 -0.15
C ALA A 94 -10.19 12.47 0.64
N LEU A 95 -10.21 12.30 1.96
CA LEU A 95 -9.01 12.35 2.79
C LEU A 95 -8.01 11.25 2.40
N GLU A 96 -8.48 10.02 2.26
CA GLU A 96 -7.64 8.87 1.90
C GLU A 96 -6.98 9.05 0.53
N ARG A 97 -7.77 9.37 -0.50
CA ARG A 97 -7.28 9.61 -1.86
C ARG A 97 -6.33 10.80 -1.92
N LEU A 98 -6.58 11.86 -1.14
CA LEU A 98 -5.70 13.02 -1.10
C LEU A 98 -4.37 12.67 -0.42
N ALA A 99 -4.40 11.97 0.72
CA ALA A 99 -3.20 11.55 1.42
C ALA A 99 -2.33 10.64 0.54
N PHE A 100 -2.96 9.67 -0.14
CA PHE A 100 -2.30 8.82 -1.13
C PHE A 100 -1.67 9.65 -2.25
N SER A 101 -2.46 10.48 -2.94
CA SER A 101 -2.00 11.32 -4.06
C SER A 101 -0.85 12.25 -3.69
N LEU A 102 -0.86 12.83 -2.49
CA LEU A 102 0.23 13.67 -1.98
C LEU A 102 1.50 12.86 -1.67
N SER A 103 1.34 11.64 -1.14
CA SER A 103 2.46 10.78 -0.77
C SER A 103 3.32 10.45 -1.99
N PHE A 104 2.69 10.11 -3.12
CA PHE A 104 3.35 9.74 -4.37
C PHE A 104 3.76 10.95 -5.24
N ASP A 105 3.57 12.18 -4.77
CA ASP A 105 3.97 13.42 -5.45
C ASP A 105 5.04 14.20 -4.64
N ASP A 106 5.83 13.49 -3.84
CA ASP A 106 6.89 14.05 -2.96
C ASP A 106 6.41 15.08 -1.92
N ARG A 107 5.10 15.17 -1.68
CA ARG A 107 4.48 16.09 -0.70
C ARG A 107 4.23 15.39 0.64
N HIS A 108 5.25 14.72 1.16
CA HIS A 108 5.15 13.79 2.29
C HIS A 108 4.67 14.43 3.61
N GLU A 109 5.06 15.67 3.90
CA GLU A 109 4.57 16.36 5.11
C GLU A 109 3.06 16.63 5.03
N GLU A 110 2.58 17.04 3.86
CA GLU A 110 1.16 17.29 3.63
C GLU A 110 0.36 15.98 3.62
N ALA A 111 0.89 14.95 2.95
CA ALA A 111 0.33 13.60 2.96
C ALA A 111 0.14 13.07 4.38
N MET A 112 1.19 13.20 5.22
CA MET A 112 1.16 12.80 6.62
C MET A 112 0.15 13.60 7.42
N SER A 113 0.03 14.92 7.21
CA SER A 113 -0.97 15.74 7.89
C SER A 113 -2.40 15.33 7.54
N VAL A 114 -2.67 14.98 6.28
CA VAL A 114 -4.00 14.51 5.85
C VAL A 114 -4.28 13.11 6.40
N ALA A 115 -3.30 12.21 6.34
CA ALA A 115 -3.43 10.84 6.87
C ALA A 115 -3.64 10.81 8.40
N GLN A 116 -2.98 11.68 9.15
CA GLN A 116 -3.19 11.81 10.60
C GLN A 116 -4.64 12.23 10.92
N LYS A 117 -5.18 13.16 10.14
CA LYS A 117 -6.58 13.58 10.26
C LYS A 117 -7.55 12.44 9.94
N LEU A 118 -7.25 11.63 8.93
CA LEU A 118 -8.03 10.43 8.60
C LEU A 118 -8.01 9.43 9.76
N LEU A 119 -6.83 9.19 10.35
CA LEU A 119 -6.66 8.26 11.48
C LEU A 119 -7.42 8.69 12.75
N GLU A 120 -7.61 9.99 12.98
CA GLU A 120 -8.44 10.49 14.09
C GLU A 120 -9.93 10.12 13.94
N ILE A 121 -10.39 9.86 12.70
CA ILE A 121 -11.79 9.57 12.38
C ILE A 121 -11.99 8.06 12.21
N ASP A 122 -11.03 7.38 11.57
CA ASP A 122 -11.02 5.94 11.34
C ASP A 122 -10.54 5.16 12.57
N VAL A 123 -11.36 5.18 13.63
CA VAL A 123 -11.04 4.52 14.91
C VAL A 123 -10.92 3.00 14.76
N GLU A 124 -11.56 2.42 13.74
CA GLU A 124 -11.54 0.99 13.47
C GLU A 124 -10.34 0.55 12.60
N GLY A 125 -9.54 1.49 12.08
CA GLY A 125 -8.35 1.21 11.28
C GLY A 125 -8.66 0.53 9.95
N LYS A 126 -9.77 0.90 9.30
CA LYS A 126 -10.23 0.34 8.02
C LYS A 126 -9.58 1.00 6.80
N THR A 127 -8.90 2.12 6.98
CA THR A 127 -8.28 2.92 5.92
C THR A 127 -6.78 2.69 5.84
N THR A 128 -6.18 3.09 4.71
CA THR A 128 -4.74 3.02 4.45
C THR A 128 -3.95 4.19 5.08
N ALA A 129 -4.54 4.92 6.03
CA ALA A 129 -3.95 6.10 6.65
C ALA A 129 -2.57 5.81 7.26
N LYS A 130 -2.43 4.70 8.00
CA LYS A 130 -1.17 4.30 8.63
C LYS A 130 -0.10 3.95 7.60
N ASP A 131 -0.46 3.25 6.54
CA ASP A 131 0.47 2.89 5.46
C ASP A 131 1.00 4.14 4.74
N THR A 132 0.12 5.13 4.52
CA THR A 132 0.52 6.45 4.00
C THR A 132 1.47 7.18 4.96
N ILE A 133 1.22 7.14 6.27
CA ILE A 133 2.13 7.72 7.28
C ILE A 133 3.49 7.01 7.26
N TYR A 134 3.52 5.68 7.27
CA TYR A 134 4.76 4.90 7.22
C TYR A 134 5.58 5.23 5.97
N ARG A 135 4.96 5.22 4.79
CA ARG A 135 5.64 5.60 3.55
C ARG A 135 6.18 7.03 3.64
N SER A 136 5.36 7.99 4.10
CA SER A 136 5.79 9.39 4.22
C SER A 136 6.98 9.54 5.17
N LEU A 137 6.98 8.85 6.31
CA LEU A 137 8.11 8.84 7.25
C LEU A 137 9.38 8.23 6.64
N LEU A 138 9.25 7.13 5.87
CA LEU A 138 10.37 6.52 5.16
C LEU A 138 10.99 7.49 4.15
N MET A 139 10.16 8.18 3.36
CA MET A 139 10.62 9.13 2.37
C MET A 139 11.30 10.35 3.02
N MET A 140 10.86 10.76 4.20
CA MET A 140 11.46 11.84 5.00
C MET A 140 12.64 11.43 5.90
N ASP A 141 13.12 10.17 5.83
CA ASP A 141 14.19 9.64 6.69
C ASP A 141 13.89 9.67 8.21
N ARG A 142 12.61 9.66 8.60
CA ARG A 142 12.16 9.76 10.01
C ARG A 142 12.08 8.38 10.67
N TYR A 143 13.18 7.64 10.63
CA TYR A 143 13.26 6.23 11.02
C TYR A 143 12.89 5.94 12.47
N ARG A 144 13.25 6.82 13.41
CA ARG A 144 12.95 6.63 14.84
C ARG A 144 11.45 6.67 15.10
N GLU A 145 10.73 7.53 14.40
CA GLU A 145 9.29 7.69 14.58
C GLU A 145 8.51 6.50 14.04
N ILE A 146 9.00 5.87 12.97
CA ILE A 146 8.47 4.58 12.48
C ILE A 146 8.54 3.53 13.59
N LEU A 147 9.69 3.40 14.25
CA LEU A 147 9.87 2.42 15.31
C LEU A 147 9.00 2.72 16.53
N GLU A 148 8.87 4.00 16.91
CA GLU A 148 7.99 4.42 18.01
C GLU A 148 6.51 4.13 17.71
N MET A 149 6.07 4.35 16.48
CA MET A 149 4.69 4.09 16.05
C MET A 149 4.38 2.59 16.05
N ILE A 150 5.24 1.77 15.46
CA ILE A 150 5.04 0.30 15.38
C ILE A 150 5.02 -0.35 16.77
N CYS A 151 5.84 0.14 17.71
CA CYS A 151 5.84 -0.37 19.08
C CYS A 151 4.50 -0.20 19.81
N GLN A 152 3.60 0.65 19.31
CA GLN A 152 2.27 0.88 19.89
C GLN A 152 1.19 0.04 19.21
N GLU A 153 1.53 -0.72 18.16
CA GLU A 153 0.57 -1.51 17.37
C GLU A 153 0.55 -2.97 17.82
N GLU A 154 -0.66 -3.52 18.00
CA GLU A 154 -0.82 -4.93 18.32
C GLU A 154 -0.62 -5.81 17.08
N ASN A 155 -1.16 -5.38 15.93
CA ASN A 155 -1.11 -6.08 14.66
C ASN A 155 -0.66 -5.10 13.56
N PRO A 156 0.66 -4.91 13.35
CA PRO A 156 1.17 -4.04 12.29
C PRO A 156 0.82 -4.58 10.90
N SER A 157 0.54 -3.68 9.94
CA SER A 157 0.34 -4.04 8.53
C SER A 157 1.64 -4.53 7.87
N ALA A 158 1.54 -5.16 6.70
CA ALA A 158 2.72 -5.54 5.92
C ALA A 158 3.60 -4.31 5.58
N VAL A 159 2.99 -3.19 5.20
CA VAL A 159 3.70 -1.93 4.97
C VAL A 159 4.43 -1.46 6.23
N ALA A 160 3.80 -1.55 7.40
CA ALA A 160 4.44 -1.24 8.68
C ALA A 160 5.66 -2.13 8.94
N LEU A 161 5.55 -3.44 8.69
CA LEU A 161 6.65 -4.38 8.87
C LEU A 161 7.82 -4.07 7.93
N HIS A 162 7.55 -3.75 6.66
CA HIS A 162 8.57 -3.29 5.73
C HIS A 162 9.20 -1.97 6.18
N ALA A 163 8.40 -1.02 6.68
CA ALA A 163 8.90 0.23 7.22
C ALA A 163 9.83 0.00 8.42
N LYS A 164 9.50 -0.95 9.31
CA LYS A 164 10.37 -1.38 10.42
C LYS A 164 11.71 -1.92 9.91
N ALA A 165 11.68 -2.81 8.91
CA ALA A 165 12.87 -3.42 8.35
C ALA A 165 13.82 -2.37 7.77
N ILE A 166 13.29 -1.44 6.98
CA ILE A 166 14.06 -0.33 6.39
C ILE A 166 14.57 0.60 7.50
N ALA A 167 13.74 0.98 8.47
CA ALA A 167 14.16 1.85 9.57
C ALA A 167 15.30 1.23 10.40
N LEU A 168 15.23 -0.07 10.71
CA LEU A 168 16.30 -0.77 11.41
C LEU A 168 17.56 -0.90 10.55
N TYR A 169 17.43 -1.15 9.26
CA TYR A 169 18.58 -1.16 8.35
C TYR A 169 19.26 0.20 8.30
N GLN A 170 18.50 1.29 8.19
CA GLN A 170 19.05 2.63 8.09
C GLN A 170 19.73 3.09 9.39
N LEU A 171 19.28 2.59 10.54
CA LEU A 171 19.85 2.92 11.84
C LEU A 171 21.05 2.02 12.22
N ASP A 172 20.98 0.72 11.92
CA ASP A 172 21.93 -0.29 12.41
C ASP A 172 22.70 -1.03 11.30
N GLY A 173 22.44 -0.72 10.02
CA GLY A 173 22.98 -1.42 8.86
C GLY A 173 22.45 -2.85 8.72
N MET A 174 23.25 -3.72 8.10
CA MET A 174 22.98 -5.16 7.95
C MET A 174 23.17 -5.94 9.27
N SER A 175 22.41 -5.58 10.31
CA SER A 175 22.41 -6.23 11.62
C SER A 175 21.47 -7.44 11.67
N TRP A 176 21.52 -8.19 12.78
CA TRP A 176 20.53 -9.24 13.05
C TRP A 176 19.12 -8.67 13.21
N ASN A 177 18.96 -7.48 13.80
CA ASN A 177 17.66 -6.87 14.04
C ASN A 177 16.99 -6.44 12.73
N SER A 178 17.73 -5.82 11.81
CA SER A 178 17.20 -5.44 10.49
C SER A 178 16.88 -6.68 9.65
N TYR A 179 17.73 -7.71 9.71
CA TYR A 179 17.47 -8.99 9.05
C TYR A 179 16.21 -9.69 9.56
N GLU A 180 16.05 -9.83 10.87
CA GLU A 180 14.84 -10.41 11.46
C GLU A 180 13.59 -9.62 11.07
N ALA A 181 13.66 -8.29 11.12
CA ALA A 181 12.55 -7.45 10.74
C ALA A 181 12.20 -7.59 9.25
N LEU A 182 13.20 -7.75 8.37
CA LEU A 182 12.96 -8.01 6.95
C LEU A 182 12.29 -9.37 6.74
N VAL A 183 12.77 -10.44 7.38
CA VAL A 183 12.10 -11.75 7.29
C VAL A 183 10.66 -11.67 7.78
N SER A 184 10.42 -10.96 8.88
CA SER A 184 9.07 -10.75 9.41
C SER A 184 8.20 -9.88 8.49
N ALA A 185 8.79 -8.96 7.71
CA ALA A 185 8.08 -8.20 6.69
C ALA A 185 7.66 -9.09 5.50
N LEU A 186 8.58 -9.92 4.99
CA LEU A 186 8.28 -10.90 3.95
C LEU A 186 7.22 -11.91 4.42
N GLU A 187 7.19 -12.29 5.70
CA GLU A 187 6.15 -13.16 6.24
C GLU A 187 4.78 -12.48 6.36
N GLY A 188 4.76 -11.14 6.54
CA GLY A 188 3.52 -10.38 6.65
C GLY A 188 2.74 -10.28 5.35
N ASP A 189 3.45 -10.28 4.21
CA ASP A 189 2.89 -10.34 2.86
C ASP A 189 3.93 -11.01 1.94
N PRO A 190 3.85 -12.34 1.74
CA PRO A 190 4.84 -13.08 0.98
C PRO A 190 4.90 -12.75 -0.51
N ASP A 191 3.83 -12.20 -1.07
CA ASP A 191 3.69 -12.03 -2.52
C ASP A 191 4.03 -10.59 -2.96
N ALA A 192 3.76 -9.58 -2.13
CA ALA A 192 4.11 -8.19 -2.40
C ALA A 192 5.58 -7.93 -2.83
N PRO A 193 6.60 -8.59 -2.25
CA PRO A 193 7.99 -8.46 -2.68
C PRO A 193 8.23 -8.77 -4.17
N PHE A 194 7.48 -9.71 -4.76
CA PHE A 194 7.66 -10.11 -6.15
C PHE A 194 7.04 -9.09 -7.11
N TYR A 195 5.91 -8.49 -6.75
CA TYR A 195 5.36 -7.34 -7.45
C TYR A 195 6.26 -6.10 -7.32
N ALA A 196 6.79 -5.83 -6.12
CA ALA A 196 7.66 -4.67 -5.86
C ALA A 196 8.97 -4.73 -6.68
N LEU A 197 9.52 -5.92 -6.88
CA LEU A 197 10.73 -6.12 -7.69
C LEU A 197 10.44 -6.23 -9.19
N GLY A 198 9.17 -6.22 -9.62
CA GLY A 198 8.79 -6.47 -11.01
C GLY A 198 9.14 -7.87 -11.49
N ILE A 199 9.19 -8.85 -10.58
CA ILE A 199 9.39 -10.27 -10.93
C ILE A 199 8.06 -10.87 -11.40
N TRP A 200 6.96 -10.45 -10.79
CA TRP A 200 5.61 -10.79 -11.22
C TRP A 200 4.99 -9.62 -11.98
N ASP A 201 4.34 -9.93 -13.10
CA ASP A 201 3.50 -8.99 -13.82
C ASP A 201 2.18 -8.78 -13.08
N GLU A 202 1.56 -7.61 -13.27
CA GLU A 202 0.19 -7.36 -12.80
C GLU A 202 -0.79 -8.34 -13.48
N PRO A 203 -1.58 -9.11 -12.72
CA PRO A 203 -2.56 -10.03 -13.28
C PRO A 203 -3.67 -9.28 -14.02
N GLU A 204 -4.22 -9.87 -15.08
CA GLU A 204 -5.32 -9.25 -15.86
C GLU A 204 -6.60 -9.09 -15.04
N GLU A 205 -6.89 -10.03 -14.14
CA GLU A 205 -8.05 -10.04 -13.25
C GLU A 205 -7.61 -10.43 -11.83
N PRO A 206 -7.06 -9.48 -11.04
CA PRO A 206 -6.59 -9.76 -9.69
C PRO A 206 -7.73 -10.13 -8.74
N ASP A 207 -7.50 -11.10 -7.85
CA ASP A 207 -8.36 -11.32 -6.69
C ASP A 207 -8.06 -10.33 -5.53
N GLU A 208 -8.83 -10.41 -4.44
CA GLU A 208 -8.68 -9.49 -3.30
C GLU A 208 -7.31 -9.58 -2.62
N GLU A 209 -6.71 -10.78 -2.55
CA GLU A 209 -5.39 -10.99 -1.92
C GLU A 209 -4.29 -10.45 -2.83
N GLU A 210 -4.41 -10.63 -4.14
CA GLU A 210 -3.51 -10.06 -5.14
C GLU A 210 -3.57 -8.53 -5.14
N VAL A 211 -4.78 -7.92 -5.10
CA VAL A 211 -4.94 -6.46 -4.97
C VAL A 211 -4.24 -5.95 -3.72
N GLN A 212 -4.40 -6.62 -2.58
CA GLN A 212 -3.75 -6.22 -1.33
C GLN A 212 -2.22 -6.31 -1.43
N SER A 213 -1.70 -7.37 -2.06
CA SER A 213 -0.26 -7.57 -2.26
C SER A 213 0.34 -6.51 -3.19
N MET A 214 -0.35 -6.16 -4.27
CA MET A 214 0.05 -5.07 -5.17
C MET A 214 0.01 -3.71 -4.48
N LEU A 215 -0.99 -3.48 -3.61
CA LEU A 215 -1.07 -2.26 -2.81
C LEU A 215 0.11 -2.16 -1.83
N THR A 216 0.44 -3.26 -1.12
CA THR A 216 1.65 -3.32 -0.28
C THR A 216 2.90 -3.01 -1.10
N ALA A 217 3.06 -3.66 -2.27
CA ALA A 217 4.19 -3.46 -3.18
C ALA A 217 4.35 -1.99 -3.59
N LEU A 218 3.24 -1.33 -3.93
CA LEU A 218 3.20 0.08 -4.31
C LEU A 218 3.70 1.00 -3.20
N TYR A 219 3.40 0.71 -1.93
CA TYR A 219 3.88 1.51 -0.80
C TYR A 219 5.38 1.32 -0.50
N ILE A 220 5.98 0.20 -0.87
CA ILE A 220 7.34 -0.18 -0.44
C ILE A 220 8.40 -0.08 -1.53
N VAL A 221 8.01 -0.17 -2.82
CA VAL A 221 8.96 -0.24 -3.94
C VAL A 221 9.94 0.93 -3.98
N GLU A 222 9.43 2.15 -3.84
CA GLU A 222 10.26 3.35 -3.85
C GLU A 222 11.11 3.49 -2.56
N PRO A 223 10.55 3.27 -1.35
CA PRO A 223 11.37 3.17 -0.15
C PRO A 223 12.50 2.13 -0.20
N TRP A 224 12.33 1.00 -0.89
CA TRP A 224 13.41 0.02 -1.08
C TRP A 224 14.51 0.56 -1.98
N ALA A 225 14.14 1.30 -3.01
CA ALA A 225 15.05 1.87 -4.00
C ALA A 225 15.80 3.14 -3.53
N LYS A 226 15.70 3.52 -2.24
CA LYS A 226 16.40 4.71 -1.71
C LYS A 226 17.93 4.61 -1.79
N SER A 227 18.50 3.40 -1.82
CA SER A 227 19.92 3.18 -2.12
C SER A 227 20.16 1.81 -2.75
N ASP A 228 21.21 1.71 -3.57
CA ASP A 228 21.65 0.46 -4.20
C ASP A 228 21.90 -0.64 -3.15
N GLU A 229 22.53 -0.28 -2.02
CA GLU A 229 22.85 -1.23 -0.95
C GLU A 229 21.62 -1.76 -0.21
N LEU A 230 20.55 -0.96 -0.13
CA LEU A 230 19.29 -1.35 0.50
C LEU A 230 18.51 -2.29 -0.42
N ILE A 231 18.32 -1.89 -1.69
CA ILE A 231 17.58 -2.69 -2.66
C ILE A 231 18.30 -4.02 -2.93
N ASP A 232 19.63 -4.03 -3.04
CA ASP A 232 20.41 -5.26 -3.22
C ASP A 232 20.24 -6.22 -2.04
N TRP A 233 20.30 -5.69 -0.81
CA TRP A 233 20.14 -6.48 0.40
C TRP A 233 18.75 -7.11 0.52
N ILE A 234 17.70 -6.33 0.25
CA ILE A 234 16.32 -6.83 0.28
C ILE A 234 16.10 -7.85 -0.84
N THR A 235 16.50 -7.51 -2.06
CA THR A 235 16.37 -8.37 -3.25
C THR A 235 17.02 -9.72 -3.02
N HIS A 236 18.20 -9.77 -2.42
CA HIS A 236 18.89 -11.01 -2.13
C HIS A 236 18.05 -11.97 -1.28
N ILE A 237 17.39 -11.46 -0.25
CA ILE A 237 16.57 -12.27 0.67
C ILE A 237 15.24 -12.66 0.01
N THR A 238 14.64 -11.76 -0.78
CA THR A 238 13.44 -12.07 -1.57
C THR A 238 13.68 -13.15 -2.62
N ILE A 239 14.82 -13.11 -3.33
CA ILE A 239 15.22 -14.15 -4.29
C ILE A 239 15.41 -15.49 -3.58
N ALA A 240 16.09 -15.51 -2.43
CA ALA A 240 16.25 -16.73 -1.66
C ALA A 240 14.89 -17.31 -1.26
N PHE A 241 13.99 -16.49 -0.73
CA PHE A 241 12.63 -16.90 -0.40
C PHE A 241 11.90 -17.48 -1.62
N GLY A 242 11.85 -16.72 -2.72
CA GLY A 242 11.13 -17.12 -3.93
C GLY A 242 11.67 -18.38 -4.58
N PHE A 243 12.99 -18.60 -4.52
CA PHE A 243 13.62 -19.82 -5.04
C PHE A 243 13.09 -21.07 -4.31
N PHE A 244 13.04 -21.03 -2.96
CA PHE A 244 12.60 -22.17 -2.16
C PHE A 244 11.10 -22.39 -2.14
N THR A 245 10.32 -21.34 -2.39
CA THR A 245 8.86 -21.44 -2.47
C THR A 245 8.33 -21.55 -3.90
N GLN A 246 9.21 -21.68 -4.90
CA GLN A 246 8.84 -21.78 -6.33
C GLN A 246 8.05 -20.57 -6.86
N ARG A 247 8.32 -19.37 -6.31
CA ARG A 247 7.73 -18.10 -6.76
C ARG A 247 8.55 -17.39 -7.83
N LEU A 248 9.77 -17.85 -8.12
CA LEU A 248 10.59 -17.26 -9.19
C LEU A 248 10.24 -17.90 -10.54
N PRO A 249 9.92 -17.08 -11.57
CA PRO A 249 9.79 -17.55 -12.94
C PRO A 249 11.06 -18.21 -13.49
N GLU A 250 10.91 -19.19 -14.37
CA GLU A 250 12.02 -19.96 -14.94
C GLU A 250 12.98 -19.08 -15.76
N ASP A 251 12.46 -18.10 -16.48
CA ASP A 251 13.24 -17.10 -17.21
C ASP A 251 14.04 -16.18 -16.27
N PHE A 252 13.45 -15.77 -15.14
CA PHE A 252 14.19 -15.05 -14.09
C PHE A 252 15.37 -15.87 -13.55
N LEU A 253 15.15 -17.17 -13.28
CA LEU A 253 16.21 -18.08 -12.83
C LEU A 253 17.35 -18.19 -13.85
N GLN A 254 17.02 -18.32 -15.14
CA GLN A 254 18.02 -18.38 -16.21
C GLN A 254 18.86 -17.09 -16.29
N VAL A 255 18.22 -15.93 -16.18
CA VAL A 255 18.93 -14.63 -16.17
C VAL A 255 19.86 -14.52 -14.97
N MET A 256 19.38 -14.92 -13.78
CA MET A 256 20.17 -14.93 -12.56
C MET A 256 21.40 -15.86 -12.67
N GLU A 257 21.23 -17.07 -13.20
CA GLU A 257 22.33 -18.04 -13.38
C GLU A 257 23.40 -17.56 -14.37
N LEU A 258 23.00 -16.78 -15.38
CA LEU A 258 23.91 -16.22 -16.39
C LEU A 258 24.59 -14.90 -15.94
N SER A 259 24.19 -14.34 -14.81
CA SER A 259 24.77 -13.10 -14.27
C SER A 259 26.21 -13.31 -13.75
N GLU A 260 26.98 -12.23 -13.64
CA GLU A 260 28.36 -12.28 -13.13
C GLU A 260 28.46 -12.86 -11.71
N THR A 261 27.41 -12.70 -10.91
CA THR A 261 27.31 -13.18 -9.53
C THR A 261 26.55 -14.50 -9.39
N GLY A 262 26.07 -15.08 -10.50
CA GLY A 262 25.20 -16.27 -10.49
C GLY A 262 25.79 -17.49 -9.77
N SER A 263 27.10 -17.71 -9.90
CA SER A 263 27.80 -18.80 -9.20
C SER A 263 27.83 -18.63 -7.68
N MET A 264 27.95 -17.40 -7.18
CA MET A 264 27.91 -17.10 -5.74
C MET A 264 26.49 -17.24 -5.21
N ALA A 265 25.52 -16.67 -5.93
CA ALA A 265 24.11 -16.82 -5.58
C ALA A 265 23.70 -18.30 -5.51
N ARG A 266 24.19 -19.14 -6.43
CA ARG A 266 23.91 -20.57 -6.42
C ARG A 266 24.48 -21.27 -5.18
N GLN A 267 25.70 -20.95 -4.78
CA GLN A 267 26.31 -21.52 -3.59
C GLN A 267 25.50 -21.16 -2.33
N GLU A 268 25.07 -19.90 -2.20
CA GLU A 268 24.29 -19.45 -1.04
C GLU A 268 22.91 -20.12 -0.98
N LEU A 269 22.29 -20.37 -2.14
CA LEU A 269 21.07 -21.17 -2.23
C LEU A 269 21.33 -22.63 -1.83
N ASP A 270 22.38 -23.26 -2.34
CA ASP A 270 22.67 -24.66 -1.99
C ASP A 270 22.90 -24.86 -0.48
N GLU A 271 23.59 -23.92 0.20
CA GLU A 271 23.74 -23.92 1.66
C GLU A 271 22.40 -23.80 2.41
N LEU A 272 21.52 -22.89 1.97
CA LEU A 272 20.20 -22.71 2.59
C LEU A 272 19.29 -23.91 2.33
N LYS A 273 19.45 -24.57 1.17
CA LYS A 273 18.70 -25.79 0.83
C LYS A 273 18.97 -26.92 1.81
N GLU A 274 20.23 -27.12 2.23
CA GLU A 274 20.56 -28.16 3.22
C GLU A 274 19.82 -27.93 4.54
N ILE A 275 19.74 -26.68 5.00
CA ILE A 275 19.01 -26.29 6.21
C ILE A 275 17.51 -26.58 6.05
N ILE A 276 16.92 -26.18 4.92
CA ILE A 276 15.49 -26.40 4.63
C ILE A 276 15.18 -27.89 4.57
N ASP A 277 15.99 -28.69 3.87
CA ASP A 277 15.81 -30.14 3.75
C ASP A 277 15.88 -30.83 5.13
N GLU A 278 16.74 -30.35 6.04
CA GLU A 278 16.78 -30.83 7.42
C GLU A 278 15.52 -30.45 8.21
N MET A 279 15.06 -29.20 8.11
CA MET A 279 13.85 -28.73 8.78
C MET A 279 12.59 -29.46 8.30
N GLN A 280 12.47 -29.67 6.99
CA GLN A 280 11.37 -30.44 6.39
C GLN A 280 11.32 -31.88 6.94
N LYS A 281 12.48 -32.54 7.09
CA LYS A 281 12.54 -33.89 7.68
C LYS A 281 12.06 -33.90 9.13
N VAL A 282 12.36 -32.84 9.91
CA VAL A 282 11.93 -32.73 11.30
C VAL A 282 10.43 -32.46 11.42
N GLU A 283 9.88 -31.60 10.57
CA GLU A 283 8.44 -31.28 10.57
C GLU A 283 7.57 -32.40 10.01
N ALA A 284 8.00 -33.08 8.95
CA ALA A 284 7.29 -34.25 8.40
C ALA A 284 7.12 -35.39 9.43
N VAL A 285 7.96 -35.40 10.49
CA VAL A 285 7.87 -36.35 11.62
C VAL A 285 6.91 -35.85 12.71
N ARG A 286 6.64 -34.54 12.79
CA ARG A 286 5.87 -33.90 13.87
C ARG A 286 4.41 -33.61 13.52
N ASP A 287 4.08 -33.43 12.24
CA ASP A 287 2.72 -33.10 11.79
C ASP A 287 2.35 -33.85 10.51
N HIS A 288 1.12 -34.37 10.43
CA HIS A 288 0.59 -35.05 9.23
C HIS A 288 -0.16 -34.08 8.29
N ASP A 289 -0.41 -32.84 8.73
CA ASP A 289 -0.90 -31.74 7.89
C ASP A 289 0.25 -30.77 7.61
N PHE A 290 0.84 -30.91 6.43
CA PHE A 290 1.98 -30.13 5.96
C PHE A 290 1.56 -28.65 5.80
N LYS A 291 1.79 -27.81 6.82
CA LYS A 291 1.51 -26.37 6.76
C LYS A 291 2.64 -25.64 6.03
N GLY A 292 2.40 -25.31 4.76
CA GLY A 292 3.02 -24.25 3.96
C GLY A 292 4.56 -24.21 3.90
N ILE A 293 5.14 -24.49 2.72
CA ILE A 293 6.58 -24.37 2.44
C ILE A 293 7.16 -23.02 2.92
N ASP A 294 6.39 -21.94 2.82
CA ASP A 294 6.76 -20.58 3.24
C ASP A 294 7.25 -20.53 4.69
N ARG A 295 6.51 -21.15 5.61
CA ARG A 295 6.86 -21.17 7.04
C ARG A 295 8.22 -21.81 7.28
N ILE A 296 8.48 -22.93 6.60
CA ILE A 296 9.74 -23.65 6.70
C ILE A 296 10.89 -22.78 6.19
N VAL A 297 10.67 -22.10 5.06
CA VAL A 297 11.68 -21.20 4.48
C VAL A 297 11.95 -20.03 5.42
N PHE A 298 10.94 -19.41 6.01
CA PHE A 298 11.15 -18.33 7.00
C PHE A 298 11.88 -18.80 8.25
N ASP A 299 11.54 -19.98 8.78
CA ASP A 299 12.26 -20.57 9.92
C ASP A 299 13.73 -20.89 9.58
N ALA A 300 14.00 -21.38 8.37
CA ALA A 300 15.35 -21.63 7.87
C ALA A 300 16.15 -20.33 7.69
N LEU A 301 15.53 -19.29 7.12
CA LEU A 301 16.13 -17.95 6.99
C LEU A 301 16.51 -17.39 8.36
N ARG A 302 15.69 -17.61 9.40
CA ARG A 302 16.01 -17.23 10.78
C ARG A 302 17.09 -18.11 11.43
N PHE A 303 17.23 -19.37 11.02
CA PHE A 303 18.24 -20.27 11.56
C PHE A 303 19.64 -20.01 11.01
N ARG A 304 19.77 -19.74 9.70
CA ARG A 304 21.05 -19.57 8.98
C ARG A 304 22.01 -18.56 9.62
N ARG A 305 21.49 -17.49 10.24
CA ARG A 305 22.29 -16.39 10.80
C ARG A 305 22.44 -16.40 12.33
N LYS A 306 21.91 -17.41 13.03
CA LYS A 306 22.20 -17.63 14.46
C LYS A 306 23.58 -18.28 14.71
N TYR A 307 24.23 -18.76 13.65
CA TYR A 307 25.55 -19.39 13.64
C TYR A 307 26.42 -18.76 12.54
#